data_AF-A0A924BKK4-F1
#
_entry.id   AF-A0A924BKK4-F1
#
_cell.length_a   1.000
_cell.length_b   1.000
_cell.length_c   1.000
_cell.angle_alpha   90.00
_cell.angle_beta   90.00
_cell.angle_gamma   90.00
#
_symmetry.space_group_name_H-M   'P 1'
#
loop_
_entity.id
_entity.type
_entity.pdbx_description
1 polymer ?
#
loop_
_entity_poly.entity_id
_entity_poly.type
_entity_poly.pdbx_seq_one_letter_code
_entity_poly.pdbx_strand_id
1 'polypeptide(L)' 'PNFFVDEQRVGPYNMWHHQHHFTETPEGILMHDIVTYILPFGFLGDLVHPLVKNKLNSIFDYRTTKIEQLFGTKK' A
#
# COMPACT_ATOMS: atom_id res chain seq x y z
N PRO A 1 -1.29 -19.02 2.18
CA PRO A 1 -1.65 -18.03 3.24
C PRO A 1 -2.34 -16.85 2.56
N ASN A 2 -3.50 -16.43 3.08
CA ASN A 2 -4.36 -15.43 2.42
C ASN A 2 -4.17 -14.01 2.97
N PHE A 3 -3.20 -13.84 3.85
CA PHE A 3 -2.93 -12.59 4.55
C PHE A 3 -1.48 -12.54 5.02
N PHE A 4 -0.85 -11.38 4.94
CA PHE A 4 0.37 -11.06 5.66
C PHE A 4 0.50 -9.56 5.93
N VAL A 5 1.41 -9.20 6.83
CA VAL A 5 1.71 -7.81 7.18
C VAL A 5 3.20 -7.55 7.01
N ASP A 6 3.55 -6.42 6.41
CA ASP A 6 4.89 -5.83 6.53
C ASP A 6 4.87 -4.61 7.46
N GLU A 7 5.86 -4.57 8.35
CA GLU A 7 6.06 -3.48 9.29
C GLU A 7 7.48 -2.93 9.13
N GLN A 8 7.59 -1.61 9.14
CA GLN A 8 8.90 -0.96 9.05
C GLN A 8 9.56 -0.90 10.43
N ARG A 9 10.75 -1.51 10.57
CA ARG A 9 11.58 -1.38 11.77
C ARG A 9 12.44 -0.12 11.79
N VAL A 10 12.98 0.26 10.62
CA VAL A 10 13.83 1.44 10.45
C VAL A 10 13.50 2.06 9.09
N GLY A 11 13.21 3.36 9.06
CA GLY A 11 12.92 4.08 7.81
C GLY A 11 12.29 5.45 8.04
N PRO A 12 11.77 6.10 6.98
CA PRO A 12 11.33 7.50 7.03
C PRO A 12 10.02 7.72 7.78
N TYR A 13 9.24 6.67 8.01
CA TYR A 13 7.99 6.73 8.78
C TYR A 13 8.24 6.40 10.26
N ASN A 14 7.56 7.09 11.18
CA ASN A 14 7.55 6.71 12.60
C ASN A 14 6.85 5.36 12.82
N MET A 15 5.85 5.07 11.98
CA MET A 15 5.17 3.79 11.92
C MET A 15 4.74 3.53 10.49
N TRP A 16 4.90 2.29 10.06
CA TRP A 16 4.36 1.77 8.81
C TRP A 16 3.86 0.37 9.09
N HIS A 17 2.60 0.15 8.78
CA HIS A 17 1.91 -1.12 8.92
C HIS A 17 1.08 -1.33 7.65
N HIS A 18 1.49 -2.28 6.85
CA HIS A 18 0.90 -2.55 5.55
C HIS A 18 0.42 -3.98 5.49
N GLN A 19 -0.90 -4.10 5.33
CA GLN A 19 -1.60 -5.38 5.31
C GLN A 19 -1.89 -5.75 3.88
N HIS A 20 -1.64 -7.02 3.54
CA HIS A 20 -1.97 -7.60 2.25
C HIS A 20 -3.00 -8.68 2.48
N HIS A 21 -4.20 -8.51 1.95
CA HIS A 21 -5.28 -9.49 2.00
C HIS A 21 -5.51 -10.07 0.61
N PHE A 22 -5.67 -11.38 0.52
CA PHE A 22 -5.88 -12.10 -0.74
C PHE A 22 -7.17 -12.90 -0.65
N THR A 23 -8.09 -12.61 -1.56
CA THR A 23 -9.39 -13.29 -1.62
C THR A 23 -9.53 -13.94 -2.99
N GLU A 24 -9.81 -15.24 -3.02
CA GLU A 24 -10.19 -15.93 -4.25
C GLU A 24 -11.55 -15.41 -4.75
N THR A 25 -11.64 -15.10 -6.03
CA THR A 25 -12.87 -14.74 -6.74
C THR A 25 -13.05 -15.66 -7.96
N PRO A 26 -14.25 -15.75 -8.54
CA PRO A 26 -14.45 -16.50 -9.78
C PRO A 26 -13.54 -16.03 -10.94
N GLU A 27 -13.13 -14.76 -10.91
CA GLU A 27 -12.27 -14.16 -11.94
C GLU A 27 -10.76 -14.27 -11.65
N GLY A 28 -10.35 -14.63 -10.43
CA GLY A 28 -8.94 -14.72 -10.07
C GLY A 28 -8.69 -14.49 -8.57
N ILE A 29 -7.65 -13.74 -8.25
CA ILE A 29 -7.34 -13.34 -6.87
C ILE A 29 -7.50 -11.83 -6.74
N LEU A 30 -8.38 -11.39 -5.84
CA LEU A 30 -8.46 -9.99 -5.42
C LEU A 30 -7.42 -9.75 -4.32
N MET A 31 -6.45 -8.87 -4.61
CA MET A 31 -5.51 -8.35 -3.63
C MET A 31 -6.03 -7.03 -3.07
N HIS A 32 -6.17 -6.93 -1.74
CA HIS A 32 -6.55 -5.71 -1.04
C HIS A 32 -5.43 -5.29 -0.09
N ASP A 33 -4.78 -4.17 -0.42
CA ASP A 33 -3.71 -3.57 0.37
C ASP A 33 -4.28 -2.49 1.29
N ILE A 34 -3.98 -2.56 2.59
CA ILE A 34 -4.33 -1.52 3.58
C ILE A 34 -3.04 -0.96 4.17
N VAL A 35 -2.77 0.31 3.89
CA VAL A 35 -1.55 1.00 4.35
C VAL A 35 -1.90 1.98 5.46
N THR A 36 -1.35 1.75 6.65
CA THR A 36 -1.40 2.68 7.77
C THR A 36 0.00 3.19 8.06
N TYR A 37 0.17 4.51 8.13
CA TYR A 37 1.48 5.11 8.38
C TYR A 37 1.37 6.38 9.24
N ILE A 38 2.47 6.68 9.93
CA ILE A 38 2.61 7.91 10.73
C ILE A 38 3.89 8.62 10.26
N LEU A 39 3.75 9.88 9.88
CA LEU A 39 4.88 10.72 9.48
C LEU A 39 5.69 11.20 10.71
N PRO A 40 7.00 11.39 10.55
CA PRO A 40 7.83 12.01 11.58
C PRO A 40 7.53 13.51 11.69
N PHE A 41 8.12 14.16 12.70
CA PHE A 41 8.09 15.62 12.91
C PHE A 41 6.72 16.25 13.23
N GLY A 42 5.72 15.45 13.64
CA GLY A 42 4.43 15.94 14.15
C GLY A 42 3.76 16.91 13.18
N PHE A 43 3.47 18.14 13.64
CA PHE A 43 2.81 19.17 12.83
C PHE A 43 3.48 19.47 11.49
N LEU A 44 4.83 19.46 11.42
CA LEU A 44 5.52 19.64 10.14
C LEU A 44 5.27 18.47 9.19
N GLY A 45 5.17 17.25 9.74
CA GLY A 45 4.73 16.06 9.02
C GLY A 45 3.33 16.21 8.46
N ASP A 46 2.41 16.78 9.25
CA ASP A 46 1.02 17.02 8.83
C ASP A 46 0.93 18.02 7.66
N LEU A 47 1.78 19.04 7.63
CA LEU A 47 1.83 20.01 6.52
C LEU A 47 2.25 19.35 5.19
N VAL A 48 3.17 18.38 5.23
CA VAL A 48 3.65 17.68 4.03
C VAL A 48 2.87 16.40 3.74
N HIS A 49 1.98 15.97 4.64
CA HIS A 49 1.17 14.77 4.49
C HIS A 49 0.42 14.67 3.16
N PRO A 50 -0.21 15.74 2.61
CA PRO A 50 -0.87 15.66 1.31
C PRO A 50 0.09 15.25 0.17
N LEU A 51 1.33 15.74 0.20
CA LEU A 51 2.35 15.41 -0.80
C LEU A 51 2.79 13.95 -0.68
N VAL A 52 3.01 13.48 0.56
CA VAL A 52 3.39 12.07 0.82
C VAL A 52 2.25 11.13 0.43
N LYS A 53 1.00 11.47 0.78
CA LYS A 53 -0.19 10.69 0.40
C LYS A 53 -0.30 10.56 -1.12
N ASN A 54 -0.14 11.66 -1.85
CA ASN A 54 -0.18 11.61 -3.32
C ASN A 54 0.93 10.72 -3.89
N LYS A 55 2.14 10.79 -3.32
CA LYS A 55 3.26 9.92 -3.72
C LYS A 55 2.96 8.45 -3.47
N LEU A 56 2.41 8.12 -2.31
CA LEU A 56 2.00 6.75 -1.97
C LEU A 56 0.93 6.25 -2.93
N ASN A 57 -0.11 7.04 -3.19
CA ASN A 57 -1.14 6.69 -4.18
C ASN A 57 -0.49 6.36 -5.54
N SER A 58 0.40 7.20 -6.06
CA SER A 58 1.08 6.92 -7.33
C SER A 58 1.91 5.62 -7.32
N ILE A 59 2.52 5.27 -6.19
CA ILE A 59 3.27 4.01 -6.04
C ILE A 59 2.31 2.82 -6.11
N PHE A 60 1.17 2.88 -5.41
CA PHE A 60 0.20 1.80 -5.40
C PHE A 60 -0.59 1.70 -6.71
N ASP A 61 -0.91 2.81 -7.37
CA ASP A 61 -1.51 2.82 -8.71
C ASP A 61 -0.59 2.14 -9.73
N TYR A 62 0.70 2.44 -9.67
CA TYR A 62 1.70 1.77 -10.49
C TYR A 62 1.79 0.27 -10.16
N ARG A 63 1.79 -0.09 -8.87
CA ARG A 63 1.80 -1.49 -8.41
C ARG A 63 0.59 -2.26 -8.95
N THR A 64 -0.61 -1.70 -8.84
CA THR A 64 -1.84 -2.27 -9.40
C THR A 64 -1.65 -2.52 -10.89
N THR A 65 -1.30 -1.48 -11.66
CA THR A 65 -1.07 -1.58 -13.11
C THR A 65 -0.04 -2.65 -13.45
N LYS A 66 1.04 -2.76 -12.66
CA LYS A 66 2.11 -3.72 -12.92
C LYS A 66 1.71 -5.16 -12.61
N ILE A 67 0.98 -5.38 -11.51
CA ILE A 67 0.42 -6.69 -11.16
C ILE A 67 -0.55 -7.15 -12.25
N GLU A 68 -1.44 -6.26 -12.68
CA GLU A 68 -2.39 -6.50 -13.77
C GLU A 68 -1.67 -6.87 -15.08
N GLN A 69 -0.55 -6.24 -15.41
CA GLN A 69 0.25 -6.59 -16.59
C GLN A 69 0.94 -7.96 -16.46
N LEU A 70 1.40 -8.33 -15.26
CA LEU A 70 2.16 -9.56 -15.04
C LEU A 70 1.27 -10.80 -14.93
N PHE A 71 0.10 -10.66 -14.30
CA PHE A 71 -0.81 -11.77 -14.00
C PHE A 71 -2.11 -11.70 -14.80
N GLY A 72 -2.31 -10.63 -15.57
CA GLY A 72 -3.52 -10.36 -16.33
C GLY A 72 -4.58 -9.65 -15.50
N THR A 73 -5.54 -9.03 -16.20
CA THR A 73 -6.81 -8.60 -15.63
C THR A 73 -7.91 -9.42 -16.28
N LYS A 74 -8.78 -10.02 -15.46
CA LYS A 74 -10.12 -10.33 -15.92
C LYS A 74 -11.00 -9.14 -15.55
N LYS A 75 -11.39 -8.38 -16.58
CA LYS A 75 -12.47 -7.39 -16.48
C LYS A 75 -13.80 -8.09 -16.21
#